data_AF-A0A3D1SRZ6-F1
#
_entry.id   AF-A0A3D1SRZ6-F1
#
_cell.length_a   1.000
_cell.length_b   1.000
_cell.length_c   1.000
_cell.angle_alpha   90.00
_cell.angle_beta   90.00
_cell.angle_gamma   90.00
#
_symmetry.space_group_name_H-M   'P 1'
#
loop_
_entity.id
_entity.type
_entity.pdbx_description
1 polymer ?
#
loop_
_entity_poly.entity_id
_entity_poly.type
_entity_poly.pdbx_seq_one_letter_code
_entity_poly.pdbx_strand_id
1 'polypeptide(L)' 'SWLHKQGKEVPIVPRNLLEENKWRAMRYGLDAEVVDFGRGRSLSMRASIHELLDMVDDVADDL' A
#
# COMPACT_ATOMS: atom_id res chain seq x y z
N SER A 1 -14.21 7.92 2.28
CA SER A 1 -13.02 7.78 1.42
C SER A 1 -13.44 7.22 0.07
N TRP A 2 -12.71 7.50 -1.03
CA TRP A 2 -12.95 6.89 -2.35
C TRP A 2 -12.97 5.35 -2.26
N LEU A 3 -12.07 4.75 -1.48
CA LEU A 3 -12.05 3.30 -1.19
C LEU A 3 -13.38 2.76 -0.64
N HIS A 4 -14.03 3.52 0.26
CA HIS A 4 -15.31 3.13 0.84
C HIS A 4 -16.46 3.17 -0.18
N LYS A 5 -16.40 4.08 -1.17
CA LYS A 5 -17.39 4.10 -2.27
C LYS A 5 -17.26 2.86 -3.17
N GLN A 6 -16.05 2.32 -3.30
CA GLN A 6 -15.75 1.10 -4.03
C GLN A 6 -15.96 -0.19 -3.19
N GLY A 7 -16.54 -0.07 -1.99
CA GLY A 7 -16.73 -1.21 -1.08
C GLY A 7 -15.43 -1.82 -0.54
N LYS A 8 -14.29 -1.14 -0.68
CA LYS A 8 -12.99 -1.59 -0.18
C LYS A 8 -12.80 -1.14 1.26
N GLU A 9 -12.58 -2.10 2.15
CA GLU A 9 -12.22 -1.84 3.54
C GLU A 9 -10.73 -1.53 3.69
N VAL A 10 -10.40 -0.67 4.66
CA VAL A 10 -9.01 -0.37 5.02
C VAL A 10 -8.71 -1.04 6.36
N PRO A 11 -7.68 -1.89 6.46
CA PRO A 11 -7.37 -2.59 7.70
C PRO A 11 -6.96 -1.59 8.79
N ILE A 12 -7.43 -1.82 10.01
CA ILE A 12 -6.93 -1.11 11.20
C ILE A 12 -5.60 -1.75 11.60
N VAL A 13 -4.50 -1.05 11.32
CA VAL A 13 -3.15 -1.54 11.59
C VAL A 13 -2.54 -0.75 12.76
N PRO A 14 -1.91 -1.44 13.74
CA PRO A 14 -1.12 -0.78 14.78
C PRO A 14 -0.06 0.17 14.21
N ARG A 15 0.11 1.34 14.85
CA ARG A 15 1.05 2.38 14.40
C ARG A 15 2.48 1.86 14.19
N ASN A 16 2.98 1.02 15.09
CA ASN A 16 4.34 0.47 15.00
C ASN A 16 4.56 -0.38 13.74
N LEU A 17 3.55 -1.11 13.27
CA LEU A 17 3.65 -1.90 12.05
C LEU A 17 3.65 -1.02 10.79
N LEU A 18 2.92 0.11 10.82
CA LEU A 18 2.99 1.10 9.75
C LEU A 18 4.36 1.79 9.71
N GLU A 19 4.91 2.15 10.88
CA GLU A 19 6.25 2.75 10.96
C GLU A 19 7.35 1.79 10.51
N GLU A 20 7.20 0.48 10.73
CA GLU A 20 8.13 -0.53 10.21
C GLU A 20 8.18 -0.54 8.67
N ASN A 21 7.00 -0.60 8.00
CA ASN A 21 6.94 -0.50 6.54
C ASN A 21 7.55 0.81 6.04
N LYS A 22 7.25 1.93 6.71
CA LYS A 22 7.81 3.25 6.37
C LYS A 22 9.33 3.28 6.53
N TRP A 23 9.86 2.72 7.61
CA TRP A 23 11.30 2.65 7.85
C TRP A 23 12.00 1.84 6.76
N ARG A 24 11.43 0.68 6.36
CA ARG A 24 11.98 -0.14 5.26
C ARG A 24 11.99 0.63 3.94
N ALA A 25 10.90 1.31 3.60
CA ALA A 25 10.82 2.12 2.38
C ALA A 25 11.84 3.27 2.39
N MET A 26 12.00 3.96 3.52
CA MET A 26 13.01 5.02 3.67
C MET A 26 14.46 4.50 3.56
N ARG A 27 14.71 3.29 4.07
CA ARG A 27 16.06 2.71 4.12
C ARG A 27 16.49 2.05 2.81
N TYR A 28 15.57 1.34 2.16
CA TYR A 28 15.88 0.48 1.01
C TYR A 28 15.21 0.96 -0.29
N GLY A 29 14.40 2.02 -0.25
CA GLY A 29 13.76 2.59 -1.43
C GLY A 29 12.91 1.55 -2.18
N LEU A 30 13.13 1.44 -3.50
CA LEU A 30 12.42 0.49 -4.37
C LEU A 30 12.82 -0.98 -4.16
N ASP A 31 13.91 -1.23 -3.43
CA ASP A 31 14.39 -2.57 -3.09
C ASP A 31 13.89 -3.04 -1.71
N ALA A 32 13.00 -2.25 -1.07
CA ALA A 32 12.37 -2.63 0.19
C ALA A 32 11.35 -3.77 0.02
N GLU A 33 11.12 -4.52 1.11
CA GLU A 33 10.00 -5.45 1.26
C GLU A 33 9.00 -4.87 2.28
N VAL A 34 7.73 -4.79 1.89
CA VAL A 34 6.63 -4.24 2.70
C VAL A 34 5.52 -5.26 2.91
N VAL A 35 4.85 -5.17 4.05
CA VAL A 35 3.72 -6.06 4.37
C VAL A 35 2.40 -5.42 3.93
N ASP A 36 1.64 -6.15 3.10
CA ASP A 36 0.21 -5.90 2.87
C ASP A 36 -0.58 -6.53 4.02
N PHE A 37 -0.99 -5.69 4.98
CA PHE A 37 -1.76 -6.13 6.15
C PHE A 37 -3.19 -6.55 5.81
N GLY A 38 -3.76 -6.05 4.72
CA GLY A 38 -5.11 -6.42 4.29
C GLY A 38 -5.16 -7.83 3.70
N ARG A 39 -4.07 -8.27 3.07
CA ARG A 39 -3.98 -9.59 2.41
C ARG A 39 -3.00 -10.56 3.08
N GLY A 40 -2.31 -10.15 4.14
CA GLY A 40 -1.40 -11.01 4.92
C GLY A 40 -0.19 -11.50 4.14
N ARG A 41 0.36 -10.69 3.23
CA ARG A 41 1.50 -11.07 2.36
C ARG A 41 2.61 -10.01 2.37
N SER A 42 3.84 -10.45 2.10
CA SER A 42 4.97 -9.54 1.79
C SER A 42 4.99 -9.24 0.30
N LEU A 43 5.35 -8.02 -0.06
CA LEU A 43 5.53 -7.56 -1.42
C LEU A 43 6.84 -6.78 -1.50
N SER A 44 7.53 -6.89 -2.65
CA SER A 44 8.55 -5.92 -3.00
C SER A 44 7.90 -4.54 -3.16
N MET A 45 8.65 -3.48 -2.87
CA MET A 45 8.14 -2.12 -2.96
C MET A 45 7.65 -1.80 -4.38
N ARG A 46 8.33 -2.32 -5.42
CA ARG A 46 7.88 -2.21 -6.82
C ARG A 46 6.52 -2.86 -7.04
N ALA A 47 6.32 -4.09 -6.57
CA ALA A 47 5.03 -4.77 -6.70
C ALA A 47 3.94 -4.00 -5.95
N SER A 48 4.21 -3.52 -4.73
CA SER A 48 3.26 -2.72 -3.96
C SER A 48 2.89 -1.41 -4.65
N ILE A 49 3.84 -0.73 -5.30
CA ILE A 49 3.57 0.49 -6.07
C ILE A 49 2.71 0.18 -7.29
N HIS A 50 3.01 -0.89 -8.03
CA HIS A 50 2.20 -1.28 -9.19
C HIS A 50 0.76 -1.60 -8.78
N GLU A 51 0.54 -2.34 -7.70
CA GLU A 51 -0.81 -2.58 -7.18
C GLU A 51 -1.52 -1.30 -6.72
N LEU A 52 -0.77 -0.33 -6.19
CA LEU A 52 -1.32 0.98 -5.83
C LEU A 52 -1.73 1.77 -7.08
N LEU A 53 -0.92 1.74 -8.14
CA LEU A 53 -1.21 2.40 -9.41
C LEU A 53 -2.45 1.79 -10.07
N ASP A 54 -2.49 0.46 -10.20
CA ASP A 54 -3.67 -0.26 -10.71
C ASP A 54 -4.93 0.04 -9.90
N MET A 55 -4.78 0.30 -8.59
CA MET A 55 -5.89 0.66 -7.73
C MET A 55 -6.42 2.07 -8.03
N VAL A 56 -5.56 3.06 -8.31
CA VAL A 56 -5.98 4.47 -8.50
C VAL A 56 -6.22 4.85 -9.95
N ASP A 57 -6.04 3.93 -10.90
CA ASP A 57 -6.19 4.14 -12.34
C ASP A 57 -7.55 4.79 -12.69
N ASP A 58 -8.63 4.30 -12.09
CA ASP A 58 -10.01 4.78 -12.32
C ASP A 58 -10.28 6.23 -11.89
N VAL A 59 -9.45 6.78 -11.02
CA VAL A 59 -9.54 8.19 -10.59
C VAL A 59 -8.41 9.05 -11.11
N ALA A 60 -7.32 8.43 -11.57
CA ALA A 60 -6.19 9.14 -12.13
C ALA A 60 -6.54 9.79 -13.48
N ASP A 61 -7.42 9.14 -14.27
CA ASP A 61 -7.88 9.64 -15.57
C ASP A 61 -8.68 10.95 -15.48
N ASP A 62 -9.30 11.23 -14.33
CA ASP A 62 -10.16 12.40 -14.08
C ASP A 62 -9.44 13.58 -13.37
N LEU A 63 -8.11 13.50 -13.17
CA LEU A 63 -7.27 14.51 -12.49
C LEU A 63 -6.55 15.47 -13.44
#